data_AF-A0A968C0W4-F1
#
_entry.id   AF-A0A968C0W4-F1
#
_cell.length_a   1.000
_cell.length_b   1.000
_cell.length_c   1.000
_cell.angle_alpha   90.00
_cell.angle_beta   90.00
_cell.angle_gamma   90.00
#
_symmetry.space_group_name_H-M   'P 1'
#
loop_
_entity.id
_entity.type
_entity.pdbx_description
1 polymer ?
#
loop_
_entity_poly.entity_id
_entity_poly.type
_entity_poly.pdbx_seq_one_letter_code
_entity_poly.pdbx_strand_id
1 'polypeptide(L)' 'MICPQCGTENPEGARFCMGCASRLVLACAECGSELPHGARFCINCAAPAPAATSGPEPPKAKQDTLAERLQRLVPKEY' A
#
# COMPACT_ATOMS: atom_id res chain seq x y z
N MET A 1 -18.97 -1.50 10.50
CA MET A 1 -18.10 -1.84 9.35
C MET A 1 -18.54 -3.15 8.73
N ILE A 2 -18.56 -3.27 7.41
CA ILE A 2 -18.99 -4.49 6.71
C ILE A 2 -17.76 -5.37 6.46
N CYS A 3 -17.84 -6.66 6.81
CA CYS A 3 -16.76 -7.61 6.55
C CYS A 3 -16.60 -7.82 5.03
N PRO A 4 -15.42 -7.59 4.45
CA PRO A 4 -15.19 -7.80 3.02
C PRO A 4 -15.20 -9.29 2.62
N GLN A 5 -15.09 -10.22 3.59
CA GLN A 5 -15.02 -11.65 3.33
C GLN A 5 -16.40 -12.33 3.31
N CYS A 6 -17.34 -11.88 4.15
CA CYS A 6 -18.66 -12.50 4.26
C CYS A 6 -19.84 -11.53 4.23
N GLY A 7 -19.59 -10.21 4.23
CA GLY A 7 -20.64 -9.18 4.23
C GLY A 7 -21.31 -8.92 5.59
N THR A 8 -20.90 -9.58 6.68
CA THR A 8 -21.46 -9.34 8.01
C THR A 8 -21.14 -7.92 8.50
N GLU A 9 -22.13 -7.23 9.04
CA GLU A 9 -21.94 -5.97 9.75
C GLU A 9 -21.32 -6.21 11.12
N ASN A 10 -20.22 -5.51 11.41
CA ASN A 10 -19.48 -5.58 12.67
C ASN A 10 -19.38 -4.20 13.31
N PRO A 11 -19.30 -4.11 14.66
CA PRO A 11 -19.13 -2.85 15.35
C PRO A 11 -17.80 -2.17 14.99
N GLU A 12 -17.76 -0.84 15.14
CA GLU A 12 -16.53 -0.07 15.03
C GLU A 12 -15.51 -0.54 16.08
N GLY A 13 -14.31 -0.91 15.63
CA GLY A 13 -13.26 -1.47 16.50
C GLY A 13 -13.25 -3.00 16.64
N ALA A 14 -14.13 -3.74 15.94
CA ALA A 14 -14.06 -5.20 15.91
C ALA A 14 -12.73 -5.72 15.34
N ARG A 15 -12.01 -6.57 16.09
CA ARG A 15 -10.73 -7.18 15.64
C ARG A 15 -10.94 -8.36 14.69
N PHE A 16 -12.03 -9.08 14.87
CA PHE A 16 -12.42 -10.24 14.07
C PHE A 16 -13.89 -10.12 13.69
N CYS A 17 -14.27 -10.73 12.57
CA CYS A 17 -15.65 -10.76 12.13
C CYS A 17 -16.46 -11.75 12.99
N MET A 18 -17.63 -11.31 13.47
CA MET A 18 -18.54 -12.17 14.24
C MET A 18 -19.24 -13.25 13.40
N GLY A 19 -19.24 -13.13 12.06
CA GLY A 19 -19.86 -14.09 11.15
C GLY A 19 -18.91 -15.17 10.64
N CYS A 20 -17.67 -14.80 10.27
CA CYS A 20 -16.71 -15.72 9.63
C CYS A 20 -15.35 -15.79 10.34
N ALA A 21 -15.16 -15.10 11.46
CA ALA A 21 -13.90 -15.05 12.22
C ALA A 21 -12.68 -14.48 11.48
N SER A 22 -12.82 -13.93 10.26
CA SER A 22 -11.72 -13.25 9.57
C SER A 22 -11.24 -12.03 10.36
N ARG A 23 -9.93 -11.75 10.33
CA ARG A 23 -9.37 -10.52 10.91
C ARG A 23 -9.88 -9.30 10.15
N LEU A 24 -10.33 -8.31 10.92
CA LEU A 24 -10.79 -7.01 10.42
C LEU A 24 -9.79 -5.89 10.69
N VAL A 25 -8.83 -6.11 11.60
CA VAL A 25 -7.71 -5.21 11.86
C VAL A 25 -6.51 -5.58 10.99
N LEU A 26 -5.84 -4.55 10.47
CA LEU A 26 -4.59 -4.70 9.72
C LEU A 26 -3.43 -4.70 10.73
N ALA A 27 -2.29 -5.28 10.34
CA ALA A 27 -1.04 -5.15 11.10
C ALA A 27 -0.07 -4.27 10.33
N CYS A 28 0.75 -3.51 11.05
CA CYS A 28 1.79 -2.69 10.45
C CYS A 28 2.85 -3.60 9.82
N ALA A 29 3.19 -3.38 8.55
CA ALA A 29 4.25 -4.13 7.89
C ALA A 29 5.64 -3.83 8.49
N GLU A 30 5.84 -2.63 9.04
CA GLU A 30 7.13 -2.21 9.60
C GLU A 30 7.33 -2.67 11.06
N CYS A 31 6.32 -2.51 11.92
CA CYS A 31 6.46 -2.76 13.36
C CYS A 31 5.54 -3.85 13.92
N GLY A 32 4.63 -4.41 13.11
CA GLY A 32 3.67 -5.44 13.54
C GLY A 32 2.53 -4.97 14.45
N SER A 33 2.47 -3.68 14.83
CA SER A 33 1.38 -3.15 15.65
C SER A 33 0.03 -3.19 14.93
N GLU A 34 -1.06 -3.36 15.68
CA GLU A 34 -2.42 -3.38 15.15
C GLU A 34 -2.84 -2.00 14.65
N LEU A 35 -3.30 -1.94 13.40
CA LEU A 35 -3.85 -0.76 12.77
C LEU A 35 -5.38 -0.82 12.83
N PRO A 36 -6.03 0.20 13.40
CA PRO A 36 -7.49 0.29 13.37
C PRO A 36 -7.99 0.45 11.94
N HIS A 37 -9.25 0.08 11.72
CA HIS A 37 -9.88 0.18 10.42
C HIS A 37 -9.91 1.65 9.94
N GLY A 38 -9.43 1.91 8.72
CA GLY A 38 -9.32 3.27 8.16
C GLY A 38 -8.10 4.07 8.63
N ALA A 39 -7.17 3.47 9.39
CA ALA A 39 -5.90 4.12 9.71
C ALA A 39 -5.12 4.43 8.43
N ARG A 40 -4.67 5.68 8.28
CA ARG A 40 -3.80 6.10 7.17
C ARG A 40 -2.32 5.85 7.48
N PHE A 41 -1.96 5.88 8.76
CA PHE A 41 -0.60 5.69 9.28
C PHE A 41 -0.64 4.85 10.56
N CYS A 42 0.45 4.18 10.87
CA CYS A 42 0.65 3.46 12.12
C CYS A 42 0.80 4.43 13.29
N ILE A 43 0.04 4.22 14.37
CA ILE A 43 0.13 5.06 15.58
C ILE A 43 1.45 4.89 16.35
N ASN A 44 2.11 3.74 16.19
CA ASN A 44 3.32 3.40 16.94
C ASN A 44 4.61 3.83 16.23
N CYS A 45 4.66 3.71 14.90
CA CYS A 45 5.88 3.99 14.12
C CYS A 45 5.69 5.01 12.99
N ALA A 46 4.50 5.60 12.82
CA ALA A 46 4.15 6.54 11.76
C ALA A 46 4.28 6.02 10.31
N ALA A 47 4.60 4.74 10.10
CA ALA A 47 4.64 4.14 8.77
C ALA A 47 3.26 4.17 8.08
N PRO A 48 3.19 4.31 6.74
CA PRO A 48 1.94 4.34 6.01
C PRO A 48 1.20 2.99 6.11
N ALA A 49 -0.12 3.04 6.24
CA ALA A 49 -0.96 1.85 6.25
C ALA A 49 -1.07 1.24 4.84
N PRO A 50 -1.10 -0.10 4.69
CA PRO A 50 -1.19 -0.74 3.38
C PRO A 50 -2.52 -0.46 2.64
N ALA A 51 -3.57 -0.05 3.36
CA ALA A 51 -4.86 0.34 2.77
C ALA A 51 -4.90 1.81 2.30
N ALA A 52 -3.87 2.60 2.58
CA ALA A 52 -3.77 4.00 2.17
C ALA A 52 -3.05 4.18 0.83
N THR A 53 -2.87 3.12 0.04
CA THR A 53 -2.34 3.22 -1.34
C THR A 53 -3.45 3.58 -2.32
N SER A 54 -4.01 4.77 -2.13
CA SER A 54 -4.29 5.68 -3.25
C SER A 54 -3.33 6.87 -3.15
N GLY A 55 -2.07 6.60 -2.83
CA GLY A 55 -0.94 7.48 -3.10
C GLY A 55 -0.21 6.85 -4.28
N PRO A 56 0.13 7.62 -5.34
CA PRO A 56 0.72 7.05 -6.54
C PRO A 56 1.97 6.27 -6.15
N GLU A 57 1.99 5.01 -6.57
CA GLU A 57 3.21 4.25 -6.77
C GLU A 57 4.27 5.24 -7.32
N PRO A 58 5.46 5.36 -6.69
CA PRO A 58 6.48 6.25 -7.21
C PRO A 58 6.62 5.90 -8.68
N PRO A 59 6.41 6.84 -9.61
CA PRO A 59 6.53 6.50 -11.02
C PRO A 59 7.93 5.93 -11.13
N LYS A 60 8.03 4.67 -11.55
CA LYS A 60 9.25 4.04 -12.04
C LYS A 60 9.80 5.03 -13.05
N ALA A 61 10.64 5.95 -12.57
CA ALA A 61 11.19 7.00 -13.38
C ALA A 61 11.99 6.24 -14.41
N LYS A 62 11.52 6.28 -15.66
CA LYS A 62 12.26 5.73 -16.79
C LYS A 62 13.59 6.47 -16.77
N GLN A 63 14.60 5.83 -16.20
CA GLN A 63 15.93 6.40 -16.06
C GLN A 63 16.42 6.58 -17.49
N ASP A 64 16.53 7.83 -17.93
CA ASP A 64 17.16 8.19 -19.19
C ASP A 64 18.62 7.73 -19.09
N THR A 65 18.87 6.52 -19.57
CA THR A 65 20.15 5.87 -19.35
C THR A 65 21.22 6.58 -20.17
N LEU A 66 22.42 6.67 -19.61
CA LEU A 66 23.60 7.18 -20.31
C LEU A 66 23.76 6.52 -21.70
N ALA A 67 23.40 5.24 -21.82
CA ALA A 67 23.41 4.49 -23.07
C ALA A 67 22.52 5.11 -24.16
N GLU A 68 21.30 5.53 -23.82
CA GLU A 68 20.36 6.20 -24.74
C GLU A 68 20.89 7.57 -25.19
N ARG A 69 21.50 8.32 -24.26
CA ARG A 69 22.10 9.63 -24.56
C ARG A 69 23.30 9.51 -25.50
N LEU A 70 24.14 8.50 -25.28
CA LEU A 70 25.30 8.21 -26.11
C LEU A 70 24.90 7.81 -27.54
N GLN A 71 23.82 7.04 -27.71
CA GLN A 71 23.33 6.61 -29.02
C GLN A 71 22.87 7.77 -29.93
N ARG A 72 22.39 8.87 -29.34
CA ARG A 72 21.99 10.08 -30.11
C ARG A 72 23.16 10.93 -30.59
N LEU A 73 24.34 10.73 -30.00
CA LEU A 73 25.56 11.45 -30.36
C LEU A 73 26.33 10.76 -31.49
N VAL A 74 25.93 9.55 -31.91
CA VAL A 74 26.56 8.84 -33.03
C VAL A 74 25.93 9.35 -34.35
N PRO A 75 26.66 10.08 -35.20
CA PRO A 75 26.14 10.51 -36.49
C PRO A 75 25.91 9.29 -37.39
N LYS A 76 24.75 9.25 -38.06
CA LYS A 76 24.48 8.22 -39.07
C LYS A 76 25.36 8.52 -40.28
N GLU A 77 26.39 7.69 -40.46
CA GLU A 77 27.17 7.68 -41.68
C GLU A 77 26.23 7.47 -42.87
N TYR A 78 26.42 8.28 -43.93
CA TYR A 78 25.61 8.33 -45.14
C TYR A 78 26.12 7.33 -46.17
#